data_AF-K0JVL1-F1
#
_entry.id   AF-K0JVL1-F1
#
_cell.length_a   1.000
_cell.length_b   1.000
_cell.length_c   1.000
_cell.angle_alpha   90.00
_cell.angle_beta   90.00
_cell.angle_gamma   90.00
#
_symmetry.space_group_name_H-M   'P 1'
#
loop_
_entity.id
_entity.type
_entity.pdbx_description
1 polymer ?
#
loop_
_entity_poly.entity_id
_entity_poly.type
_entity_poly.pdbx_seq_one_letter_code
_entity_poly.pdbx_strand_id
1 'polypeptide(L)'
;MRPDLVLLRELVDSGSAVDARPDGGLAEAAIVAAEATVGPLSPSFRWWLAEYGTGSVDGMPIAAPAGVVPENVEETAAGLVDGLDGTRLWFCAEPCGHRYGFALDVVVDGEHQVVERDPFSGEDEPVAESFAGFLAVSEARAAGLRDGPNPTVAALWRSTPGVLRADGVLLYGPQTIRERNETYEVPRYAPHWVLVGDDSGGSGFFMRRHGRDRVSVYRLDLGAVDEDVALDGEFVTDDLLGWLDRP
;
A
#
# COMPACT_ATOMS: atom_id res chain seq x y z
N MET A 1 -6.32 -8.09 -4.63
CA MET A 1 -5.01 -8.51 -5.17
C MET A 1 -4.06 -8.81 -4.02
N ARG A 2 -3.31 -9.91 -4.08
CA ARG A 2 -2.35 -10.27 -3.03
C ARG A 2 -1.12 -9.36 -3.06
N PRO A 3 -0.69 -8.77 -1.92
CA PRO A 3 0.50 -7.93 -1.88
C PRO A 3 1.79 -8.69 -2.26
N ASP A 4 2.66 -8.03 -3.02
CA ASP A 4 4.03 -8.48 -3.27
C ASP A 4 4.95 -8.00 -2.13
N LEU A 5 5.60 -8.95 -1.44
CA LEU A 5 6.44 -8.65 -0.28
C LEU A 5 7.76 -7.95 -0.65
N VAL A 6 8.24 -8.09 -1.89
CA VAL A 6 9.42 -7.37 -2.38
C VAL A 6 9.07 -5.89 -2.54
N LEU A 7 7.94 -5.58 -3.17
CA LEU A 7 7.49 -4.20 -3.35
C LEU A 7 7.03 -3.57 -2.02
N LEU A 8 6.49 -4.38 -1.10
CA LEU A 8 6.20 -3.92 0.25
C LEU A 8 7.47 -3.58 1.02
N ARG A 9 8.53 -4.39 0.91
CA ARG A 9 9.82 -4.05 1.49
C ARG A 9 10.39 -2.77 0.89
N GLU A 10 10.35 -2.62 -0.43
CA GLU A 10 10.78 -1.39 -1.10
C GLU A 10 10.03 -0.17 -0.55
N LEU A 11 8.70 -0.26 -0.40
CA LEU A 11 7.91 0.81 0.21
C LEU A 11 8.36 1.14 1.64
N VAL A 12 8.61 0.13 2.48
CA VAL A 12 9.06 0.37 3.86
C VAL A 12 10.46 0.98 3.90
N ASP A 13 11.36 0.52 3.02
CA ASP A 13 12.77 0.92 3.04
C ASP A 13 13.03 2.29 2.39
N SER A 14 12.24 2.67 1.38
CA SER A 14 12.41 3.93 0.64
C SER A 14 11.29 4.94 0.85
N GLY A 15 10.18 4.54 1.47
CA GLY A 15 9.05 5.40 1.79
C GLY A 15 9.40 6.45 2.84
N SER A 16 8.58 7.49 2.89
CA SER A 16 8.70 8.60 3.84
C SER A 16 7.72 8.53 5.00
N ALA A 17 6.61 7.81 4.83
CA ALA A 17 5.56 7.66 5.84
C ALA A 17 5.91 6.58 6.88
N VAL A 18 6.69 5.57 6.50
CA VAL A 18 6.93 4.39 7.35
C VAL A 18 8.31 4.49 8.00
N ASP A 19 8.36 4.35 9.32
CA ASP A 19 9.62 4.20 10.08
C ASP A 19 9.62 2.84 10.76
N ALA A 20 10.51 1.96 10.32
CA ALA A 20 10.67 0.61 10.83
C ALA A 20 12.14 0.24 10.92
N ARG A 21 12.54 -0.47 11.98
CA ARG A 21 13.92 -0.96 12.09
C ARG A 21 14.01 -2.37 11.52
N PRO A 22 14.85 -2.60 10.49
CA PRO A 22 15.16 -3.96 10.08
C PRO A 22 15.79 -4.73 11.27
N ASP A 23 15.57 -6.04 11.31
CA ASP A 23 16.03 -6.97 12.36
C ASP A 23 15.32 -6.84 13.73
N GLY A 24 14.23 -6.06 13.80
CA GLY A 24 13.34 -5.98 14.98
C GLY A 24 12.28 -7.07 15.05
N GLY A 25 12.30 -8.02 14.11
CA GLY A 25 11.31 -9.07 13.92
C GLY A 25 10.94 -9.86 15.17
N LEU A 26 9.65 -10.13 15.33
CA LEU A 26 9.11 -10.98 16.38
C LEU A 26 9.36 -12.45 16.07
N ALA A 27 9.63 -13.22 17.12
CA ALA A 27 9.78 -14.67 16.99
C ALA A 27 8.47 -15.31 16.48
N GLU A 28 8.60 -16.31 15.61
CA GLU A 28 7.47 -17.06 15.05
C GLU A 28 6.51 -17.58 16.14
N ALA A 29 7.05 -18.05 17.26
CA ALA A 29 6.25 -18.53 18.40
C ALA A 29 5.35 -17.42 18.99
N ALA A 30 5.82 -16.18 19.01
CA ALA A 30 5.04 -15.04 19.50
C ALA A 30 3.91 -14.67 18.52
N ILE A 31 4.20 -14.70 17.21
CA ILE A 31 3.19 -14.48 16.16
C ILE A 31 2.10 -15.56 16.20
N VAL A 32 2.48 -16.84 16.34
CA VAL A 32 1.54 -17.96 16.47
C VAL A 32 0.69 -17.83 17.75
N ALA A 33 1.28 -17.37 18.86
CA ALA A 33 0.53 -17.11 20.09
C ALA A 33 -0.49 -15.97 19.92
N ALA A 34 -0.15 -14.94 19.16
CA ALA A 34 -1.06 -13.88 18.75
C ALA A 34 -2.26 -14.45 18.00
N GLU A 35 -1.99 -15.26 16.97
CA GLU A 35 -3.03 -15.84 16.10
C GLU A 35 -3.96 -16.79 16.84
N ALA A 36 -3.43 -17.52 17.83
CA ALA A 36 -4.26 -18.34 18.72
C ALA A 36 -5.27 -17.51 19.52
N THR A 37 -5.01 -16.21 19.70
CA THR A 37 -5.87 -15.28 20.45
C THR A 37 -6.82 -14.51 19.54
N VAL A 38 -6.31 -13.93 18.45
CA VAL A 38 -7.08 -13.01 17.58
C VAL A 38 -7.57 -13.64 16.27
N GLY A 39 -7.21 -14.90 16.02
CA GLY A 39 -7.40 -15.55 14.72
C GLY A 39 -6.23 -15.30 13.76
N PRO A 40 -6.26 -15.89 12.55
CA PRO A 40 -5.19 -15.74 11.57
C PRO A 40 -4.89 -14.28 11.27
N LEU A 41 -3.61 -13.90 11.22
CA LEU A 41 -3.23 -12.55 10.82
C LEU A 41 -3.18 -12.43 9.29
N SER A 42 -3.44 -11.22 8.79
CA SER A 42 -3.23 -10.89 7.38
C SER A 42 -1.78 -11.20 6.96
N PRO A 43 -1.52 -11.84 5.81
CA PRO A 43 -0.18 -12.20 5.38
C PRO A 43 0.82 -11.05 5.38
N SER A 44 0.42 -9.87 4.89
CA SER A 44 1.26 -8.67 4.89
C SER A 44 1.57 -8.13 6.30
N PHE A 45 0.61 -8.22 7.23
CA PHE A 45 0.84 -7.85 8.63
C PHE A 45 1.69 -8.88 9.37
N ARG A 46 1.48 -10.18 9.12
CA ARG A 46 2.33 -11.25 9.66
C ARG A 46 3.78 -11.06 9.22
N TRP A 47 4.00 -10.76 7.93
CA TRP A 47 5.32 -10.45 7.40
C TRP A 47 5.93 -9.23 8.09
N TRP A 48 5.18 -8.15 8.27
CA TRP A 48 5.66 -6.97 9.00
C TRP A 48 6.12 -7.30 10.41
N LEU A 49 5.32 -8.06 11.16
CA LEU A 49 5.69 -8.50 12.51
C LEU A 49 6.94 -9.38 12.52
N ALA A 50 7.09 -10.27 11.53
CA ALA A 50 8.24 -11.16 11.43
C ALA A 50 9.55 -10.44 11.04
N GLU A 51 9.46 -9.37 10.24
CA GLU A 51 10.64 -8.65 9.71
C GLU A 51 11.05 -7.48 10.60
N TYR A 52 10.07 -6.67 11.00
CA TYR A 52 10.31 -5.40 11.70
C TYR A 52 9.84 -5.46 13.16
N GLY A 53 8.82 -6.26 13.45
CA GLY A 53 8.21 -6.42 14.78
C GLY A 53 7.42 -5.21 15.24
N THR A 54 8.04 -4.04 15.21
CA THR A 54 7.46 -2.74 15.56
C THR A 54 7.86 -1.68 14.53
N GLY A 55 7.10 -0.60 14.45
CA GLY A 55 7.42 0.57 13.66
C GLY A 55 6.33 1.62 13.80
N SER A 56 6.33 2.60 12.92
CA SER A 56 5.32 3.64 12.88
C SER A 56 4.95 4.01 11.45
N VAL A 57 3.76 4.59 11.29
CA VAL A 57 3.26 5.18 10.06
C VAL A 57 2.83 6.62 10.35
N ASP A 58 3.34 7.59 9.60
CA ASP A 58 3.15 9.02 9.86
C ASP A 58 3.48 9.41 11.32
N GLY A 59 4.48 8.74 11.90
CA GLY A 59 4.90 8.89 13.30
C GLY A 59 3.97 8.24 14.33
N MET A 60 2.90 7.58 13.89
CA MET A 60 1.97 6.84 14.75
C MET A 60 2.43 5.39 14.90
N PRO A 61 2.68 4.90 16.14
CA PRO A 61 3.11 3.53 16.36
C PRO A 61 2.13 2.51 15.81
N ILE A 62 2.66 1.48 15.15
CA ILE A 62 1.93 0.28 14.76
C ILE A 62 2.10 -0.74 15.87
N ALA A 63 1.02 -0.99 16.61
CA ALA A 63 0.98 -1.92 17.71
C ALA A 63 0.99 -3.38 17.22
N ALA A 64 1.79 -4.20 17.90
CA ALA A 64 1.63 -5.65 17.85
C ALA A 64 0.43 -6.07 18.71
N PRO A 65 -0.26 -7.17 18.39
CA PRO A 65 -1.34 -7.69 19.24
C PRO A 65 -0.88 -7.94 20.69
N ALA A 66 -1.77 -7.73 21.66
CA ALA A 66 -1.47 -7.93 23.08
C ALA A 66 -0.97 -9.36 23.35
N GLY A 67 0.07 -9.51 24.18
CA GLY A 67 0.71 -10.80 24.49
C GLY A 67 1.89 -11.18 23.58
N VAL A 68 2.21 -10.34 22.58
CA VAL A 68 3.29 -10.57 21.61
C VAL A 68 4.48 -9.64 21.83
N VAL A 69 4.29 -8.56 22.58
CA VAL A 69 5.33 -7.56 22.85
C VAL A 69 6.39 -8.16 23.80
N PRO A 70 7.68 -8.24 23.42
CA PRO A 70 8.75 -8.70 24.29
C PRO A 70 8.85 -7.85 25.58
N GLU A 71 9.18 -8.47 26.72
CA GLU A 71 9.29 -7.80 28.05
C GLU A 71 10.25 -6.59 28.08
N ASN A 72 11.10 -6.40 27.06
CA ASN A 72 12.08 -5.34 26.93
C ASN A 72 11.64 -4.17 26.02
N VAL A 73 10.41 -4.16 25.52
CA VAL A 73 9.85 -2.99 24.83
C VAL A 73 9.11 -2.15 25.87
N GLU A 74 9.52 -0.90 26.07
CA GLU A 74 8.81 0.02 26.95
C GLU A 74 7.31 0.07 26.59
N GLU A 75 6.44 -0.19 27.57
CA GLU A 75 4.97 -0.09 27.50
C GLU A 75 4.48 1.24 26.89
N THR A 76 5.34 2.26 26.85
CA THR A 76 5.08 3.59 26.28
C THR A 76 5.45 3.74 24.80
N ALA A 77 6.26 2.83 24.22
CA ALA A 77 6.66 2.84 22.81
C ALA A 77 5.84 1.86 21.97
N ALA A 78 5.45 0.73 22.55
CA ALA A 78 4.40 -0.14 22.03
C ALA A 78 3.10 0.27 22.71
N GLY A 79 2.36 1.21 22.11
CA GLY A 79 0.98 1.46 22.54
C GLY A 79 0.21 0.15 22.46
N LEU A 80 0.04 -0.54 23.58
CA LEU A 80 -0.84 -1.68 23.69
C LEU A 80 -2.24 -1.15 23.41
N VAL A 81 -2.71 -1.34 22.18
CA VAL A 81 -4.12 -1.16 21.94
C VAL A 81 -4.80 -2.31 22.67
N ASP A 82 -5.83 -1.98 23.43
CA ASP A 82 -6.81 -2.90 24.00
C ASP A 82 -7.55 -3.56 22.81
N GLY A 83 -6.79 -4.42 22.11
CA GLY A 83 -6.70 -4.38 20.65
C GLY A 83 -7.85 -5.07 19.93
N LEU A 84 -8.53 -5.97 20.62
CA LEU A 84 -9.66 -6.69 20.08
C LEU A 84 -10.96 -6.12 20.63
N ASP A 85 -11.78 -5.53 19.75
CA ASP A 85 -13.13 -5.06 20.04
C ASP A 85 -14.11 -5.76 19.09
N GLY A 86 -14.73 -6.84 19.56
CA GLY A 86 -15.58 -7.69 18.73
C GLY A 86 -14.82 -8.27 17.54
N THR A 87 -15.15 -7.86 16.32
CA THR A 87 -14.50 -8.27 15.08
C THR A 87 -13.46 -7.25 14.59
N ARG A 88 -12.94 -6.40 15.47
CA ARG A 88 -11.94 -5.37 15.13
C ARG A 88 -10.65 -5.59 15.88
N LEU A 89 -9.53 -5.67 15.15
CA LEU A 89 -8.19 -5.68 15.71
C LEU A 89 -7.48 -4.35 15.43
N TRP A 90 -7.51 -3.45 16.40
CA TRP A 90 -6.94 -2.10 16.32
C TRP A 90 -5.43 -2.13 16.51
N PHE A 91 -4.70 -1.47 15.60
CA PHE A 91 -3.22 -1.48 15.59
C PHE A 91 -2.60 -0.08 15.51
N CYS A 92 -3.35 0.97 15.22
CA CYS A 92 -2.83 2.33 15.14
C CYS A 92 -3.89 3.33 15.63
N ALA A 93 -3.46 4.43 16.25
CA ALA A 93 -4.35 5.48 16.73
C ALA A 93 -3.68 6.85 16.61
N GLU A 94 -4.45 7.84 16.17
CA GLU A 94 -4.01 9.23 16.08
C GLU A 94 -4.35 10.01 17.37
N PRO A 95 -3.59 11.08 17.70
CA PRO A 95 -3.87 11.93 18.86
C PRO A 95 -5.25 12.59 18.84
N CYS A 96 -5.83 12.76 17.65
CA CYS A 96 -7.17 13.31 17.45
C CYS A 96 -8.29 12.31 17.77
N GLY A 97 -7.96 11.03 18.00
CA GLY A 97 -8.90 9.97 18.39
C GLY A 97 -9.28 9.01 17.27
N HIS A 98 -8.87 9.26 16.03
CA HIS A 98 -9.05 8.31 14.93
C HIS A 98 -8.25 7.04 15.21
N ARG A 99 -8.81 5.86 14.91
CA ARG A 99 -8.18 4.56 15.14
C ARG A 99 -8.21 3.74 13.86
N TYR A 100 -7.15 3.01 13.58
CA TYR A 100 -7.06 2.10 12.45
C TYR A 100 -6.92 0.66 12.92
N GLY A 101 -7.65 -0.25 12.28
CA GLY A 101 -7.73 -1.63 12.68
C GLY A 101 -8.16 -2.55 11.56
N PHE A 102 -7.93 -3.85 11.75
CA PHE A 102 -8.42 -4.89 10.86
C PHE A 102 -9.88 -5.20 11.15
N ALA A 103 -10.70 -5.25 10.10
CA ALA A 103 -12.01 -5.89 10.14
C ALA A 103 -11.82 -7.40 9.98
N LEU A 104 -11.78 -8.14 11.09
CA LEU A 104 -11.51 -9.59 11.12
C LEU A 104 -12.59 -10.43 10.43
N ASP A 105 -13.76 -9.84 10.19
CA ASP A 105 -14.90 -10.42 9.49
C ASP A 105 -14.92 -10.12 7.98
N VAL A 106 -14.00 -9.30 7.47
CA VAL A 106 -13.90 -8.92 6.05
C VAL A 106 -12.53 -9.28 5.50
N VAL A 107 -12.48 -10.37 4.73
CA VAL A 107 -11.23 -10.91 4.15
C VAL A 107 -11.27 -10.87 2.63
N VAL A 108 -10.25 -10.29 2.02
CA VAL A 108 -10.05 -10.21 0.56
C VAL A 108 -8.67 -10.76 0.23
N ASP A 109 -8.60 -11.82 -0.58
CA ASP A 109 -7.34 -12.49 -0.96
C ASP A 109 -6.44 -12.91 0.23
N GLY A 110 -7.07 -13.22 1.37
CA GLY A 110 -6.39 -13.61 2.61
C GLY A 110 -5.93 -12.43 3.48
N GLU A 111 -6.12 -11.20 3.03
CA GLU A 111 -5.87 -9.98 3.80
C GLU A 111 -7.16 -9.50 4.46
N HIS A 112 -7.08 -9.05 5.70
CA HIS A 112 -8.19 -8.36 6.35
C HIS A 112 -8.23 -6.91 5.89
N GLN A 113 -9.44 -6.42 5.60
CA GLN A 113 -9.67 -5.02 5.29
C GLN A 113 -9.26 -4.15 6.49
N VAL A 114 -8.60 -3.02 6.22
CA VAL A 114 -8.27 -2.01 7.22
C VAL A 114 -9.34 -0.94 7.22
N VAL A 115 -9.89 -0.68 8.40
CA VAL A 115 -10.90 0.34 8.66
C VAL A 115 -10.36 1.43 9.57
N GLU A 116 -10.91 2.63 9.42
CA GLU A 116 -10.74 3.77 10.31
C GLU A 116 -12.02 3.97 11.12
N ARG A 117 -11.90 4.11 12.44
CA ARG A 117 -13.02 4.50 13.30
C ARG A 117 -12.96 6.00 13.56
N ASP A 118 -13.99 6.70 13.08
CA ASP A 118 -14.17 8.12 13.35
C ASP A 118 -14.54 8.34 14.84
N PRO A 119 -13.84 9.22 15.58
CA PRO A 119 -14.07 9.39 17.01
C PRO A 119 -15.38 10.13 17.35
N PHE A 120 -16.02 10.77 16.38
CA PHE A 120 -17.25 11.54 16.56
C PHE A 120 -18.50 10.72 16.21
N SER A 121 -18.49 10.01 15.08
CA SER A 121 -19.61 9.15 14.65
C SER A 121 -19.53 7.75 15.27
N GLY A 122 -18.32 7.26 15.55
CA GLY A 122 -18.06 5.88 15.94
C GLY A 122 -18.24 4.87 14.80
N GLU A 123 -18.42 5.34 13.57
CA GLU A 123 -18.56 4.49 12.38
C GLU A 123 -17.18 4.02 11.89
N ASP A 124 -17.13 2.78 11.41
CA ASP A 124 -15.94 2.19 10.79
C ASP A 124 -16.02 2.38 9.27
N GLU A 125 -15.07 3.10 8.69
CA GLU A 125 -14.97 3.34 7.25
C GLU A 125 -13.78 2.58 6.64
N PRO A 126 -13.95 1.89 5.49
CA PRO A 126 -12.85 1.22 4.81
C PRO A 126 -11.77 2.20 4.32
N VAL A 127 -10.51 1.92 4.63
CA VAL A 127 -9.35 2.72 4.18
C VAL A 127 -8.51 1.95 3.16
N ALA A 128 -8.31 0.66 3.39
CA ALA A 128 -7.50 -0.21 2.53
C ALA A 128 -8.00 -1.66 2.60
N GLU A 129 -7.75 -2.44 1.55
CA GLU A 129 -8.12 -3.86 1.47
C GLU A 129 -7.09 -4.78 2.14
N SER A 130 -5.93 -4.24 2.54
CA SER A 130 -4.86 -4.98 3.21
C SER A 130 -3.98 -4.06 4.08
N PHE A 131 -3.14 -4.66 4.94
CA PHE A 131 -2.15 -3.89 5.70
C PHE A 131 -1.10 -3.25 4.76
N ALA A 132 -0.64 -3.98 3.74
CA ALA A 132 0.25 -3.45 2.71
C ALA A 132 -0.36 -2.24 1.99
N GLY A 133 -1.65 -2.32 1.68
CA GLY A 133 -2.39 -1.23 1.05
C GLY A 133 -2.57 -0.03 1.98
N PHE A 134 -2.76 -0.26 3.28
CA PHE A 134 -2.77 0.81 4.27
C PHE A 134 -1.44 1.58 4.29
N LEU A 135 -0.29 0.88 4.31
CA LEU A 135 1.02 1.53 4.22
C LEU A 135 1.21 2.29 2.90
N ALA A 136 0.73 1.74 1.78
CA ALA A 136 0.77 2.42 0.49
C ALA A 136 -0.11 3.68 0.44
N VAL A 137 -1.30 3.63 1.02
CA VAL A 137 -2.17 4.81 1.14
C VAL A 137 -1.53 5.88 2.01
N SER A 138 -0.92 5.51 3.13
CA SER A 138 -0.18 6.44 3.99
C SER A 138 1.00 7.07 3.26
N GLU A 139 1.80 6.28 2.54
CA GLU A 139 2.89 6.81 1.71
C GLU A 139 2.37 7.76 0.62
N ALA A 140 1.27 7.41 -0.06
CA ALA A 140 0.66 8.29 -1.05
C ALA A 140 0.24 9.64 -0.44
N ARG A 141 -0.27 9.64 0.80
CA ARG A 141 -0.63 10.86 1.53
C ARG A 141 0.61 11.68 1.91
N ALA A 142 1.62 11.04 2.49
CA ALA A 142 2.88 11.69 2.89
C ALA A 142 3.63 12.28 1.68
N ALA A 143 3.66 11.55 0.57
CA ALA A 143 4.19 12.03 -0.69
C ALA A 143 3.36 13.18 -1.29
N GLY A 144 2.13 13.44 -0.83
CA GLY A 144 1.24 14.47 -1.37
C GLY A 144 0.52 14.05 -2.66
N LEU A 145 0.49 12.74 -2.95
CA LEU A 145 -0.26 12.13 -4.06
C LEU A 145 -1.76 11.99 -3.74
N ARG A 146 -2.14 12.02 -2.45
CA ARG A 146 -3.54 11.93 -1.96
C ARG A 146 -4.24 10.68 -2.53
N ASP A 147 -5.35 10.86 -3.25
CA ASP A 147 -6.10 9.79 -3.91
C ASP A 147 -5.43 9.28 -5.20
N GLY A 148 -4.10 9.24 -5.22
CA GLY A 148 -3.28 8.79 -6.34
C GLY A 148 -3.31 9.70 -7.58
N PRO A 149 -2.42 9.43 -8.56
CA PRO A 149 -2.39 10.19 -9.82
C PRO A 149 -3.54 9.83 -10.77
N ASN A 150 -4.23 8.73 -10.49
CA ASN A 150 -5.35 8.20 -11.24
C ASN A 150 -6.21 7.35 -10.28
N PRO A 151 -7.57 7.40 -10.35
CA PRO A 151 -8.43 6.65 -9.43
C PRO A 151 -8.19 5.13 -9.42
N THR A 152 -7.83 4.54 -10.56
CA THR A 152 -7.56 3.11 -10.67
C THR A 152 -6.22 2.74 -10.00
N VAL A 153 -5.22 3.62 -10.11
CA VAL A 153 -3.94 3.47 -9.38
C VAL A 153 -4.16 3.63 -7.87
N ALA A 154 -5.03 4.55 -7.45
CA ALA A 154 -5.39 4.70 -6.04
C ALA A 154 -6.10 3.46 -5.50
N ALA A 155 -7.00 2.86 -6.29
CA ALA A 155 -7.64 1.60 -5.93
C ALA A 155 -6.63 0.45 -5.83
N LEU A 156 -5.61 0.40 -6.72
CA LEU A 156 -4.51 -0.55 -6.62
C LEU A 156 -3.76 -0.37 -5.29
N TRP A 157 -3.39 0.86 -4.93
CA TRP A 157 -2.65 1.15 -3.71
C TRP A 157 -3.43 0.86 -2.43
N ARG A 158 -4.77 0.86 -2.46
CA ARG A 158 -5.56 0.33 -1.32
C ARG A 158 -5.37 -1.17 -1.11
N SER A 159 -4.93 -1.91 -2.11
CA SER A 159 -4.71 -3.36 -2.01
C SER A 159 -3.24 -3.75 -1.86
N THR A 160 -2.33 -3.08 -2.56
CA THR A 160 -0.90 -3.44 -2.63
C THR A 160 -0.06 -2.21 -2.99
N PRO A 161 1.18 -2.09 -2.50
CA PRO A 161 2.09 -1.01 -2.87
C PRO A 161 2.51 -1.03 -4.35
N GLY A 162 2.17 -2.03 -5.13
CA GLY A 162 2.55 -2.15 -6.54
C GLY A 162 2.36 -3.59 -7.02
N VAL A 163 2.72 -3.86 -8.27
CA VAL A 163 2.62 -5.21 -8.85
C VAL A 163 3.80 -5.48 -9.77
N LEU A 164 4.52 -6.57 -9.52
CA LEU A 164 5.44 -7.14 -10.48
C LEU A 164 4.79 -8.36 -11.12
N ARG A 165 4.56 -8.30 -12.43
CA ARG A 165 3.98 -9.40 -13.21
C ARG A 165 5.06 -10.39 -13.65
N ALA A 166 4.62 -11.61 -13.94
CA ALA A 166 5.51 -12.68 -14.41
C ALA A 166 6.16 -12.38 -15.77
N ASP A 167 5.56 -11.51 -16.59
CA ASP A 167 6.08 -11.03 -17.86
C ASP A 167 7.09 -9.87 -17.71
N GLY A 168 7.39 -9.44 -16.48
CA GLY A 168 8.37 -8.39 -16.17
C GLY A 168 7.77 -6.99 -16.09
N VAL A 169 6.46 -6.83 -16.27
CA VAL A 169 5.82 -5.52 -16.08
C VAL A 169 5.75 -5.16 -14.60
N LEU A 170 6.29 -3.99 -14.25
CA LEU A 170 6.21 -3.40 -12.93
C LEU A 170 5.23 -2.22 -12.93
N LEU A 171 4.19 -2.29 -12.10
CA LEU A 171 3.35 -1.15 -11.74
C LEU A 171 3.87 -0.53 -10.44
N TYR A 172 4.09 0.78 -10.48
CA TYR A 172 4.78 1.51 -9.43
C TYR A 172 3.95 1.69 -8.18
N GLY A 173 4.68 1.72 -7.07
CA GLY A 173 4.16 2.20 -5.81
C GLY A 173 4.24 3.71 -5.62
N PRO A 174 3.57 4.20 -4.56
CA PRO A 174 3.57 5.62 -4.22
C PRO A 174 4.98 6.17 -3.96
N GLN A 175 5.88 5.35 -3.41
CA GLN A 175 7.28 5.71 -3.14
C GLN A 175 8.12 5.93 -4.42
N THR A 176 7.78 5.25 -5.52
CA THR A 176 8.61 5.21 -6.75
C THR A 176 8.02 6.07 -7.87
N ILE A 177 6.70 6.21 -7.93
CA ILE A 177 5.99 6.79 -9.09
C ILE A 177 6.40 8.23 -9.39
N ARG A 178 6.68 9.04 -8.36
CA ARG A 178 7.13 10.43 -8.55
C ARG A 178 8.48 10.48 -9.24
N GLU A 179 9.47 9.80 -8.67
CA GLU A 179 10.85 9.77 -9.19
C GLU A 179 10.86 9.28 -10.65
N ARG A 180 10.07 8.25 -10.98
CA ARG A 180 10.00 7.73 -12.34
C ARG A 180 9.38 8.73 -13.31
N ASN A 181 8.29 9.40 -12.94
CA ASN A 181 7.71 10.44 -13.79
C ASN A 181 8.67 11.62 -14.01
N GLU A 182 9.47 11.97 -13.00
CA GLU A 182 10.49 13.02 -13.11
C GLU A 182 11.67 12.59 -13.98
N THR A 183 12.14 11.35 -13.83
CA THR A 183 13.25 10.78 -14.58
C THR A 183 13.00 10.79 -16.09
N TYR A 184 11.76 10.48 -16.50
CA TYR A 184 11.35 10.51 -17.91
C TYR A 184 10.73 11.85 -18.34
N GLU A 185 10.84 12.88 -17.49
CA GLU A 185 10.30 14.22 -17.72
C GLU A 185 8.83 14.21 -18.18
N VAL A 186 8.02 13.25 -17.71
CA VAL A 186 6.61 13.06 -18.12
C VAL A 186 5.80 14.34 -17.89
N PRO A 187 5.95 15.10 -16.78
CA PRO A 187 5.24 16.36 -16.61
C PRO A 187 5.57 17.42 -17.68
N ARG A 188 6.75 17.32 -18.32
CA ARG A 188 7.21 18.24 -19.38
C ARG A 188 6.69 17.81 -20.74
N TYR A 189 6.86 16.55 -21.10
CA TYR A 189 6.52 16.06 -22.45
C TYR A 189 5.05 15.62 -22.58
N ALA A 190 4.47 15.08 -21.51
CA ALA A 190 3.12 14.51 -21.50
C ALA A 190 2.31 14.98 -20.27
N PRO A 191 2.03 16.29 -20.11
CA PRO A 191 1.49 16.88 -18.88
C PRO A 191 0.11 16.36 -18.45
N HIS A 192 -0.65 15.75 -19.37
CA HIS A 192 -1.96 15.17 -19.10
C HIS A 192 -1.91 13.67 -18.76
N TRP A 193 -0.71 13.10 -18.78
CA TRP A 193 -0.43 11.69 -18.58
C TRP A 193 0.39 11.46 -17.33
N VAL A 194 0.31 10.25 -16.81
CA VAL A 194 1.17 9.74 -15.75
C VAL A 194 1.74 8.41 -16.19
N LEU A 195 3.06 8.25 -16.04
CA LEU A 195 3.72 6.96 -16.14
C LEU A 195 3.42 6.18 -14.86
N VAL A 196 2.72 5.05 -15.00
CA VAL A 196 2.26 4.23 -13.86
C VAL A 196 3.07 2.95 -13.68
N GLY A 197 3.90 2.59 -14.67
CA GLY A 197 4.74 1.40 -14.64
C GLY A 197 5.63 1.29 -15.88
N ASP A 198 6.49 0.28 -15.92
CA ASP A 198 7.36 -0.04 -17.06
C ASP A 198 7.57 -1.55 -17.22
N ASP A 199 8.15 -1.96 -18.34
CA ASP A 199 8.52 -3.36 -18.62
C ASP A 199 10.02 -3.66 -18.44
N SER A 200 10.79 -2.69 -17.92
CA SER A 200 12.26 -2.68 -17.82
C SER A 200 13.01 -2.89 -19.15
N GLY A 201 12.28 -3.02 -20.26
CA GLY A 201 12.76 -3.17 -21.63
C GLY A 201 12.74 -1.87 -22.42
N GLY A 202 12.37 -0.76 -21.78
CA GLY A 202 12.35 0.58 -22.36
C GLY A 202 10.95 1.11 -22.67
N SER A 203 9.88 0.36 -22.41
CA SER A 203 8.50 0.86 -22.57
C SER A 203 7.86 1.19 -21.23
N GLY A 204 7.08 2.27 -21.22
CA GLY A 204 6.31 2.74 -20.09
C GLY A 204 4.81 2.53 -20.32
N PHE A 205 4.07 2.39 -19.22
CA PHE A 205 2.62 2.33 -19.20
C PHE A 205 2.05 3.64 -18.70
N PHE A 206 1.13 4.22 -19.46
CA PHE A 206 0.62 5.56 -19.23
C PHE A 206 -0.89 5.57 -19.05
N MET A 207 -1.36 6.39 -18.12
CA MET A 207 -2.78 6.68 -17.91
C MET A 207 -2.99 8.19 -17.86
N ARG A 208 -4.19 8.65 -18.23
CA ARG A 208 -4.53 10.06 -18.10
C ARG A 208 -4.74 10.44 -16.63
N ARG A 209 -4.25 11.63 -16.23
CA ARG A 209 -4.46 12.22 -14.89
C ARG A 209 -5.88 12.76 -14.72
N HIS A 210 -6.42 13.34 -15.79
CA HIS A 210 -7.69 14.06 -15.80
C HIS A 210 -8.51 13.75 -17.05
N GLY A 211 -9.78 14.17 -17.06
CA GLY A 211 -10.68 13.98 -18.18
C GLY A 211 -11.58 12.75 -18.03
N ARG A 212 -12.30 12.43 -19.12
CA ARG A 212 -13.30 11.35 -19.12
C ARG A 212 -12.66 9.96 -19.23
N ASP A 213 -11.65 9.82 -20.07
CA ASP A 213 -10.90 8.58 -20.19
C ASP A 213 -9.77 8.58 -19.16
N ARG A 214 -9.97 7.89 -18.04
CA ARG A 214 -8.95 7.68 -17.00
C ARG A 214 -8.75 6.20 -16.70
N VAL A 215 -9.26 5.34 -17.57
CA VAL A 215 -9.25 3.89 -17.37
C VAL A 215 -8.35 3.20 -18.41
N SER A 216 -8.19 3.81 -19.58
CA SER A 216 -7.31 3.31 -20.62
C SER A 216 -5.84 3.42 -20.22
N VAL A 217 -5.11 2.34 -20.51
CA VAL A 217 -3.67 2.20 -20.33
C VAL A 217 -3.05 2.08 -21.72
N TYR A 218 -2.03 2.91 -21.97
CA TYR A 218 -1.26 2.88 -23.21
C TYR A 218 0.19 2.54 -22.91
N ARG A 219 0.80 1.72 -23.77
CA ARG A 219 2.22 1.40 -23.73
C ARG A 219 2.95 2.24 -24.77
N LEU A 220 4.02 2.90 -24.37
CA LEU A 220 4.82 3.75 -25.25
C LEU A 220 6.31 3.59 -24.91
N ASP A 221 7.17 3.69 -25.91
CA ASP A 221 8.63 3.75 -25.71
C ASP A 221 8.98 4.98 -24.85
N LEU A 222 9.75 4.77 -23.78
CA LEU A 222 10.14 5.83 -22.83
C LEU A 222 11.07 6.88 -23.46
N GLY A 223 11.72 6.57 -24.58
CA GLY A 223 12.48 7.51 -25.41
C GLY A 223 11.61 8.31 -26.38
N ALA A 224 10.32 8.00 -26.50
CA ALA A 224 9.37 8.65 -27.41
C ALA A 224 8.22 9.36 -26.68
N VAL A 225 8.38 9.68 -25.39
CA VAL A 225 7.32 10.34 -24.60
C VAL A 225 7.04 11.73 -25.14
N ASP A 226 5.79 11.98 -25.51
CA ASP A 226 5.25 13.28 -25.90
C ASP A 226 3.76 13.43 -25.48
N GLU A 227 3.08 14.46 -25.98
CA GLU A 227 1.69 14.74 -25.59
C GLU A 227 0.66 13.76 -26.20
N ASP A 228 1.05 13.07 -27.26
CA ASP A 228 0.21 12.24 -28.14
C ASP A 228 0.29 10.74 -27.79
N VAL A 229 0.55 10.41 -26.52
CA VAL A 229 0.63 9.03 -25.99
C VAL A 229 -0.50 8.10 -26.47
N ALA A 230 -1.73 8.58 -26.61
CA ALA A 230 -2.85 7.76 -27.09
C ALA A 230 -2.83 7.46 -28.59
N LEU A 231 -2.16 8.32 -29.38
CA LEU A 231 -2.03 8.20 -30.82
C LEU A 231 -0.79 7.40 -31.20
N ASP A 232 0.33 7.61 -30.50
CA ASP A 232 1.60 6.95 -30.77
C ASP A 232 1.82 5.67 -29.94
N GLY A 233 1.09 5.52 -28.83
CA GLY A 233 1.16 4.37 -27.95
C GLY A 233 0.23 3.22 -28.36
N GLU A 234 0.60 2.01 -27.95
CA GLU A 234 -0.23 0.82 -28.05
C GLU A 234 -1.29 0.82 -26.95
N PHE A 235 -2.57 0.70 -27.31
CA PHE A 235 -3.63 0.47 -26.31
C PHE A 235 -3.47 -0.92 -25.69
N VAL A 236 -3.39 -0.98 -24.36
CA VAL A 236 -3.17 -2.22 -23.60
C VAL A 236 -4.47 -2.77 -23.01
N THR A 237 -5.19 -1.92 -22.28
CA THR A 237 -6.40 -2.30 -21.55
C THR A 237 -7.18 -1.04 -21.12
N ASP A 238 -8.48 -1.17 -20.89
CA ASP A 238 -9.33 -0.19 -20.20
C ASP A 238 -9.72 -0.65 -18.78
N ASP A 239 -9.20 -1.81 -18.35
CA ASP A 239 -9.33 -2.37 -17.02
C ASP A 239 -7.94 -2.75 -16.52
N LEU A 240 -7.26 -1.80 -15.86
CA LEU A 240 -5.92 -2.02 -15.33
C LEU A 240 -5.92 -3.14 -14.28
N LEU A 241 -6.84 -3.12 -13.31
CA LEU A 241 -6.86 -4.11 -12.23
C LEU A 241 -7.14 -5.52 -12.77
N GLY A 242 -8.14 -5.66 -13.64
CA GLY A 242 -8.43 -6.95 -14.27
C GLY A 242 -7.36 -7.41 -15.26
N TRP A 243 -6.51 -6.53 -15.78
CA TRP A 243 -5.33 -6.90 -16.56
C TRP A 243 -4.18 -7.39 -15.67
N LEU A 244 -3.98 -6.77 -14.51
CA LEU A 244 -2.95 -7.17 -13.54
C LEU A 244 -3.23 -8.55 -12.91
N ASP A 245 -4.51 -8.90 -12.73
CA ASP A 245 -4.92 -10.21 -12.20
C ASP A 245 -4.84 -11.36 -13.23
N ARG A 246 -4.49 -11.08 -14.50
CA ARG A 246 -4.31 -12.12 -15.52
C ARG A 246 -2.93 -12.75 -15.43
N PRO A 247 -2.84 -14.10 -15.45
CA PRO A 247 -1.59 -14.84 -15.40
C PRO A 247 -0.69 -14.57 -16.63
#